data_AF-A0A0F2SIB1-F1
#
_entry.id   AF-A0A0F2SIB1-F1
#
_cell.length_a   1.000
_cell.length_b   1.000
_cell.length_c   1.000
_cell.angle_alpha   90.00
_cell.angle_beta   90.00
_cell.angle_gamma   90.00
#
_symmetry.space_group_name_H-M   'P 1'
#
loop_
_entity.id
_entity.type
_entity.pdbx_description
1 polymer ?
#
loop_
_entity_poly.entity_id
_entity_poly.type
_entity_poly.pdbx_seq_one_letter_code
_entity_poly.pdbx_strand_id
1 'polypeptide(L)'
;MSHFSSLTSIFGTTINSTVSESFHELKIEMSFNDFRVPEIKILNAFIESIPSRDTLILNFILDDGDPINFSPGLVLSEFLIEIQDALIYKENGSKVNLILTIVKNSNKENVNVITIYSLDELTRNLLNQSLLGVMHLFSQVMINNSCVYFMMYEQTDDFHSATFYFLHEINDINESSCDRSRILKKRNDVCNFLNASQYDLLPEDFHLITRSSNQALNGLMDKMANIFSLIFISDISSFERDTQKIRIKVNGYKSIENELIYSEISPDGEKEYFDLYSWVYNEGNINDKIGLARNILSIHVPNDNLLCVRKGLLSSVQSAYKIYLKDNVEQYVAVKNKVNEFLFELSSKIMKKADTFVDTFKKNFIGLFTFFLIVFLRSILISSDNPVFTKEVTYIELIFLGVSLLYLLMSIWEAHVDLKKVEKDYKRLEERYDDLLVPEDIQIIFNDGKDCAEDVESAKKKIIAYSIIWFLTLMLNYIVLCEIGQF
;
A
#
# COMPACT_ATOMS: atom_id res chain seq x y z
N MET A 1 2.58 13.77 -46.28
CA MET A 1 1.30 13.90 -47.01
C MET A 1 0.48 12.68 -46.65
N SER A 2 -0.72 12.85 -46.10
CA SER A 2 -1.54 11.72 -45.67
C SER A 2 -1.90 10.85 -46.87
N HIS A 3 -1.98 9.53 -46.65
CA HIS A 3 -2.42 8.54 -47.64
C HIS A 3 -3.75 8.93 -48.32
N PHE A 4 -4.57 9.74 -47.64
CA PHE A 4 -5.88 10.23 -48.09
C PHE A 4 -5.86 11.52 -48.90
N SER A 5 -4.78 12.32 -48.86
CA SER A 5 -4.63 13.46 -49.77
C SER A 5 -4.54 13.00 -51.24
N SER A 6 -4.03 11.79 -51.46
CA SER A 6 -4.05 11.10 -52.75
C SER A 6 -5.47 10.72 -53.17
N LEU A 7 -6.35 10.37 -52.21
CA LEU A 7 -7.73 9.93 -52.48
C LEU A 7 -8.59 11.07 -53.02
N THR A 8 -8.51 12.27 -52.42
CA THR A 8 -9.33 13.41 -52.87
C THR A 8 -9.07 13.72 -54.34
N SER A 9 -7.82 13.59 -54.79
CA SER A 9 -7.42 13.82 -56.18
C SER A 9 -8.04 12.85 -57.20
N ILE A 10 -8.44 11.65 -56.75
CA ILE A 10 -9.05 10.62 -57.60
C ILE A 10 -10.45 11.04 -58.06
N PHE A 11 -11.18 11.79 -57.23
CA PHE A 11 -12.56 12.22 -57.48
C PHE A 11 -12.68 13.65 -58.03
N GLY A 12 -11.58 14.40 -58.10
CA GLY A 12 -11.52 15.76 -58.62
C GLY A 12 -11.03 16.80 -57.61
N THR A 13 -11.19 18.08 -57.92
CA THR A 13 -10.77 19.17 -57.02
C THR A 13 -11.88 19.46 -56.00
N THR A 14 -11.62 19.22 -54.73
CA THR A 14 -12.55 19.48 -53.62
C THR A 14 -12.70 20.98 -53.35
N ILE A 15 -13.93 21.45 -53.12
CA ILE A 15 -14.23 22.80 -52.66
C ILE A 15 -13.94 22.93 -51.16
N ASN A 16 -14.42 21.94 -50.41
CA ASN A 16 -14.24 21.79 -48.98
C ASN A 16 -14.00 20.30 -48.69
N SER A 17 -13.31 20.03 -47.60
CA SER A 17 -13.21 18.69 -47.05
C SER A 17 -13.15 18.78 -45.54
N THR A 18 -13.92 17.94 -44.87
CA THR A 18 -13.85 17.73 -43.42
C THR A 18 -13.41 16.30 -43.18
N VAL A 19 -12.48 16.13 -42.26
CA VAL A 19 -12.01 14.82 -41.82
C VAL A 19 -12.29 14.73 -40.33
N SER A 20 -12.77 13.57 -39.88
CA SER A 20 -12.92 13.25 -38.47
C SER A 20 -12.47 11.82 -38.21
N GLU A 21 -11.63 11.65 -37.21
CA GLU A 21 -11.05 10.37 -36.84
C GLU A 21 -11.44 10.01 -35.39
N SER A 22 -11.81 8.75 -35.17
CA SER A 22 -12.13 8.20 -33.85
C SER A 22 -11.60 6.76 -33.71
N PHE A 23 -11.75 6.13 -32.55
CA PHE A 23 -11.40 4.71 -32.39
C PHE A 23 -12.30 3.76 -33.19
N HIS A 24 -13.51 4.19 -33.55
CA HIS A 24 -14.52 3.34 -34.21
C HIS A 24 -14.61 3.58 -35.72
N GLU A 25 -14.35 4.81 -36.16
CA GLU A 25 -14.44 5.15 -37.58
C GLU A 25 -13.54 6.34 -37.96
N LEU A 26 -13.13 6.36 -39.23
CA LEU A 26 -12.67 7.53 -39.96
C LEU A 26 -13.80 7.99 -40.87
N LYS A 27 -14.13 9.28 -40.86
CA LYS A 27 -15.11 9.87 -41.78
C LYS A 27 -14.48 11.05 -42.52
N ILE A 28 -14.63 11.06 -43.84
CA ILE A 28 -14.18 12.12 -44.74
C ILE A 28 -15.39 12.59 -45.55
N GLU A 29 -15.77 13.85 -45.40
CA GLU A 29 -16.82 14.47 -46.20
C GLU A 29 -16.17 15.45 -47.19
N MET A 30 -16.56 15.39 -48.45
CA MET A 30 -16.00 16.20 -49.52
C MET A 30 -17.12 16.76 -50.40
N SER A 31 -17.04 18.03 -50.77
CA SER A 31 -17.91 18.60 -51.82
C SER A 31 -17.11 19.00 -53.06
N PHE A 32 -17.71 18.79 -54.22
CA PHE A 32 -17.11 19.01 -55.54
C PHE A 32 -18.03 19.85 -56.42
N ASN A 33 -17.42 20.78 -57.18
CA ASN A 33 -18.08 21.44 -58.30
C ASN A 33 -17.94 20.57 -59.56
N ASP A 34 -16.72 20.08 -59.81
CA ASP A 34 -16.39 19.20 -60.93
C ASP A 34 -15.93 17.85 -60.39
N PHE A 35 -16.90 16.96 -60.19
CA PHE A 35 -16.65 15.57 -59.78
C PHE A 35 -16.25 14.73 -61.00
N ARG A 36 -15.23 13.88 -60.83
CA ARG A 36 -14.79 12.90 -61.82
C ARG A 36 -15.03 11.51 -61.28
N VAL A 37 -15.74 10.69 -62.05
CA VAL A 37 -15.86 9.26 -61.76
C VAL A 37 -14.49 8.62 -61.94
N PRO A 38 -13.94 7.96 -60.91
CA PRO A 38 -12.59 7.44 -60.97
C PRO A 38 -12.52 6.15 -61.78
N GLU A 39 -11.33 5.84 -62.28
CA GLU A 39 -11.09 4.53 -62.90
C GLU A 39 -11.20 3.41 -61.86
N ILE A 40 -11.90 2.34 -62.22
CA ILE A 40 -12.18 1.22 -61.31
C ILE A 40 -10.89 0.60 -60.74
N LYS A 41 -9.80 0.58 -61.52
CA LYS A 41 -8.49 0.07 -61.09
C LYS A 41 -7.87 0.92 -59.99
N ILE A 42 -8.00 2.25 -60.09
CA ILE A 42 -7.45 3.18 -59.12
C ILE A 42 -8.25 3.06 -57.81
N LEU A 43 -9.57 3.00 -57.90
CA LEU A 43 -10.43 2.85 -56.72
C LEU A 43 -10.23 1.48 -56.04
N ASN A 44 -10.09 0.40 -56.80
CA ASN A 44 -9.74 -0.92 -56.26
C ASN A 44 -8.38 -0.93 -55.55
N ALA A 45 -7.35 -0.34 -56.16
CA ALA A 45 -6.03 -0.26 -55.51
C ALA A 45 -6.07 0.51 -54.18
N PHE A 46 -6.93 1.53 -54.09
CA PHE A 46 -7.18 2.21 -52.82
C PHE A 46 -7.92 1.33 -51.81
N ILE A 47 -8.99 0.64 -52.22
CA ILE A 47 -9.72 -0.29 -51.34
C ILE A 47 -8.77 -1.37 -50.81
N GLU A 48 -7.88 -1.91 -51.65
CA GLU A 48 -6.87 -2.90 -51.28
C GLU A 48 -5.78 -2.35 -50.34
N SER A 49 -5.57 -1.03 -50.30
CA SER A 49 -4.62 -0.40 -49.38
C SER A 49 -5.14 -0.27 -47.95
N ILE A 50 -6.47 -0.35 -47.77
CA ILE A 50 -7.10 -0.33 -46.46
C ILE A 50 -6.89 -1.71 -45.82
N PRO A 51 -6.47 -1.80 -44.54
CA PRO A 51 -6.34 -3.08 -43.87
C PRO A 51 -7.63 -3.89 -43.95
N SER A 52 -7.52 -5.17 -44.29
CA SER A 52 -8.66 -6.07 -44.54
C SER A 52 -9.63 -6.23 -43.36
N ARG A 53 -9.25 -5.78 -42.16
CA ARG A 53 -10.10 -5.76 -40.95
C ARG A 53 -11.14 -4.63 -41.01
N ASP A 54 -10.80 -3.53 -41.66
CA ASP A 54 -11.61 -2.32 -41.70
C ASP A 54 -12.55 -2.35 -42.91
N THR A 55 -13.69 -1.69 -42.76
CA THR A 55 -14.76 -1.69 -43.75
C THR A 55 -14.91 -0.31 -44.35
N LEU A 56 -14.66 -0.19 -45.67
CA LEU A 56 -14.93 1.04 -46.42
C LEU A 56 -16.40 1.12 -46.85
N ILE A 57 -17.01 2.28 -46.61
CA ILE A 57 -18.33 2.66 -47.08
C ILE A 57 -18.19 3.98 -47.83
N LEU A 58 -18.79 4.10 -49.02
CA LEU A 58 -18.86 5.35 -49.79
C LEU A 58 -20.31 5.73 -50.00
N ASN A 59 -20.67 6.99 -49.75
CA ASN A 59 -21.99 7.52 -50.02
C ASN A 59 -21.85 8.73 -50.93
N PHE A 60 -22.38 8.63 -52.15
CA PHE A 60 -22.42 9.69 -53.12
C PHE A 60 -23.79 10.36 -53.09
N ILE A 61 -23.81 11.69 -53.01
CA ILE A 61 -25.04 12.50 -52.95
C ILE A 61 -24.93 13.61 -53.98
N LEU A 62 -25.92 13.72 -54.86
CA LEU A 62 -26.07 14.83 -55.79
C LEU A 62 -27.11 15.80 -55.24
N ASP A 63 -26.68 17.04 -54.97
CA ASP A 63 -27.48 18.08 -54.30
C ASP A 63 -28.10 17.55 -52.99
N ASP A 64 -29.43 17.46 -52.93
CA ASP A 64 -30.22 16.93 -51.80
C ASP A 64 -30.96 15.62 -52.17
N GLY A 65 -30.48 14.91 -53.18
CA GLY A 65 -31.06 13.65 -53.65
C GLY A 65 -30.78 12.44 -52.75
N ASP A 66 -31.34 11.28 -53.12
CA ASP A 66 -31.07 10.03 -52.43
C ASP A 66 -29.61 9.59 -52.59
N PRO A 67 -28.96 9.09 -51.52
CA PRO A 67 -27.57 8.69 -51.57
C PRO A 67 -27.38 7.38 -52.34
N ILE A 68 -26.41 7.36 -53.25
CA ILE A 68 -25.90 6.17 -53.92
C ILE A 68 -24.79 5.59 -53.03
N ASN A 69 -24.95 4.35 -52.56
CA ASN A 69 -24.09 3.78 -51.52
C ASN A 69 -23.26 2.62 -52.06
N PHE A 70 -21.99 2.57 -51.63
CA PHE A 70 -21.12 1.42 -51.76
C PHE A 70 -20.76 0.90 -50.38
N SER A 71 -20.86 -0.41 -50.21
CA SER A 71 -20.47 -1.13 -49.00
C SER A 71 -19.92 -2.51 -49.37
N PRO A 72 -19.17 -3.18 -48.47
CA PRO A 72 -18.64 -4.50 -48.76
C PRO A 72 -19.77 -5.49 -49.07
N GLY A 73 -19.65 -6.18 -50.20
CA GLY A 73 -20.67 -7.11 -50.72
C GLY A 73 -21.40 -6.57 -51.96
N LEU A 74 -21.32 -5.28 -52.25
CA LEU A 74 -21.79 -4.69 -53.51
C LEU A 74 -20.71 -4.73 -54.59
N VAL A 75 -21.13 -4.77 -55.86
CA VAL A 75 -20.21 -4.79 -56.99
C VAL A 75 -19.76 -3.36 -57.30
N LEU A 76 -18.46 -3.08 -57.18
CA LEU A 76 -17.91 -1.73 -57.37
C LEU A 76 -18.24 -1.13 -58.75
N SER A 77 -18.30 -1.96 -59.81
CA SER A 77 -18.65 -1.48 -61.14
C SER A 77 -20.09 -0.97 -61.22
N GLU A 78 -21.03 -1.60 -60.52
CA GLU A 78 -22.43 -1.18 -60.49
C GLU A 78 -22.53 0.20 -59.81
N PHE A 79 -21.86 0.37 -58.67
CA PHE A 79 -21.77 1.66 -57.98
C PHE A 79 -21.24 2.79 -58.87
N LEU A 80 -20.17 2.55 -59.62
CA LEU A 80 -19.60 3.57 -60.53
C LEU A 80 -20.53 3.88 -61.71
N ILE A 81 -21.26 2.89 -62.23
CA ILE A 81 -22.26 3.10 -63.29
C ILE A 81 -23.42 3.95 -62.76
N GLU A 82 -23.94 3.66 -61.57
CA GLU A 82 -25.01 4.45 -60.95
C GLU A 82 -24.60 5.92 -60.74
N ILE A 83 -23.37 6.16 -60.29
CA ILE A 83 -22.83 7.53 -60.18
C ILE A 83 -22.73 8.18 -61.55
N GLN A 84 -22.22 7.46 -62.56
CA GLN A 84 -22.07 7.99 -63.91
C GLN A 84 -23.42 8.39 -64.50
N ASP A 85 -24.45 7.57 -64.29
CA ASP A 85 -25.81 7.83 -64.74
C ASP A 85 -26.43 9.03 -64.01
N ALA A 86 -26.23 9.14 -62.69
CA ALA A 86 -26.68 10.29 -61.92
C ALA A 86 -26.05 11.61 -62.39
N LEU A 87 -24.77 11.58 -62.78
CA LEU A 87 -24.05 12.76 -63.27
C LEU A 87 -24.49 13.21 -64.67
N ILE A 88 -25.11 12.36 -65.49
CA ILE A 88 -25.64 12.75 -66.81
C ILE A 88 -26.76 13.80 -66.65
N TYR A 89 -27.57 13.67 -65.60
CA TYR A 89 -28.70 14.56 -65.32
C TYR A 89 -28.32 15.76 -64.45
N LYS A 90 -27.03 15.98 -64.21
CA LYS A 90 -26.53 17.08 -63.38
C LYS A 90 -26.83 18.44 -64.01
N GLU A 91 -27.46 19.32 -63.25
CA GLU A 91 -27.71 20.70 -63.66
C GLU A 91 -26.47 21.59 -63.45
N ASN A 92 -26.39 22.70 -64.20
CA ASN A 92 -25.32 23.68 -64.03
C ASN A 92 -25.42 24.34 -62.65
N GLY A 93 -24.42 24.11 -61.80
CA GLY A 93 -24.37 24.62 -60.43
C GLY A 93 -24.69 23.57 -59.35
N SER A 94 -25.07 22.36 -59.73
CA SER A 94 -25.26 21.23 -58.80
C SER A 94 -23.98 20.89 -58.05
N LYS A 95 -24.12 20.65 -56.74
CA LYS A 95 -23.05 20.24 -55.84
C LYS A 95 -23.05 18.73 -55.70
N VAL A 96 -21.87 18.15 -55.76
CA VAL A 96 -21.67 16.73 -55.49
C VAL A 96 -21.02 16.57 -54.12
N ASN A 97 -21.62 15.77 -53.26
CA ASN A 97 -21.05 15.41 -51.96
C ASN A 97 -20.65 13.93 -51.96
N LEU A 98 -19.45 13.63 -51.48
CA LEU A 98 -18.98 12.27 -51.26
C LEU A 98 -18.62 12.12 -49.79
N ILE A 99 -19.24 11.16 -49.11
CA ILE A 99 -18.94 10.79 -47.74
C ILE A 99 -18.26 9.44 -47.76
N LEU A 100 -17.00 9.41 -47.37
CA LEU A 100 -16.25 8.19 -47.15
C LEU A 100 -16.22 7.88 -45.66
N THR A 101 -16.64 6.68 -45.29
CA THR A 101 -16.56 6.17 -43.92
C THR A 101 -15.75 4.89 -43.90
N ILE A 102 -14.70 4.83 -43.09
CA ILE A 102 -14.01 3.59 -42.75
C ILE A 102 -14.44 3.19 -41.36
N VAL A 103 -15.21 2.11 -41.26
CA VAL A 103 -15.58 1.49 -39.98
C VAL A 103 -14.44 0.58 -39.54
N LYS A 104 -13.91 0.83 -38.35
CA LYS A 104 -12.75 0.14 -37.79
C LYS A 104 -13.24 -1.04 -36.98
N ASN A 105 -12.85 -2.25 -37.38
CA ASN A 105 -13.22 -3.45 -36.63
C ASN A 105 -12.03 -3.95 -35.84
N SER A 106 -12.21 -4.10 -34.53
CA SER A 106 -11.26 -4.80 -33.68
C SER A 106 -11.35 -6.31 -33.95
N ASN A 107 -10.20 -6.96 -34.04
CA ASN A 107 -10.16 -8.39 -34.29
C ASN A 107 -10.44 -9.19 -33.00
N LYS A 108 -11.15 -10.32 -33.16
CA LYS A 108 -11.42 -11.31 -32.12
C LYS A 108 -10.25 -12.30 -32.10
N GLU A 109 -9.27 -12.09 -31.22
CA GLU A 109 -8.42 -13.13 -30.59
C GLU A 109 -7.27 -12.43 -29.83
N ASN A 110 -7.46 -12.23 -28.52
CA ASN A 110 -6.47 -11.81 -27.50
C ASN A 110 -5.70 -10.49 -27.69
N VAL A 111 -5.72 -9.86 -28.87
CA VAL A 111 -5.01 -8.60 -29.14
C VAL A 111 -5.97 -7.60 -29.79
N ASN A 112 -6.32 -6.54 -29.07
CA ASN A 112 -7.15 -5.49 -29.62
C ASN A 112 -6.31 -4.56 -30.50
N VAL A 113 -6.56 -4.61 -31.82
CA VAL A 113 -5.88 -3.79 -32.82
C VAL A 113 -6.87 -2.80 -33.43
N ILE A 114 -6.52 -1.52 -33.41
CA ILE A 114 -7.33 -0.41 -33.92
C ILE A 114 -6.48 0.39 -34.92
N THR A 115 -6.99 0.62 -36.12
CA THR A 115 -6.29 1.42 -37.12
C THR A 115 -6.42 2.92 -36.81
N ILE A 116 -5.32 3.66 -36.90
CA ILE A 116 -5.30 5.13 -36.89
C ILE A 116 -4.80 5.62 -38.25
N TYR A 117 -5.67 6.32 -38.95
CA TYR A 117 -5.40 6.87 -40.28
C TYR A 117 -4.88 8.31 -40.23
N SER A 118 -5.20 9.05 -39.17
CA SER A 118 -4.73 10.42 -38.95
C SER A 118 -4.64 10.73 -37.46
N LEU A 119 -3.42 10.76 -36.92
CA LEU A 119 -3.19 11.02 -35.49
C LEU A 119 -3.62 12.43 -35.11
N ASP A 120 -3.42 13.40 -36.01
CA ASP A 120 -3.81 14.79 -35.81
C ASP A 120 -5.33 14.92 -35.67
N GLU A 121 -6.09 14.24 -36.53
CA GLU A 121 -7.56 14.26 -36.46
C GLU A 121 -8.08 13.52 -35.22
N LEU A 122 -7.45 12.39 -34.85
CA LEU A 122 -7.79 11.68 -33.63
C LEU A 122 -7.56 12.56 -32.42
N THR A 123 -6.41 13.24 -32.38
CA THR A 123 -6.05 14.14 -31.29
C THR A 123 -7.05 15.29 -31.18
N ARG A 124 -7.45 15.90 -32.30
CA ARG A 124 -8.49 16.94 -32.30
C ARG A 124 -9.83 16.41 -31.82
N ASN A 125 -10.21 15.19 -32.22
CA ASN A 125 -11.43 14.55 -31.72
C ASN A 125 -11.38 14.38 -30.20
N LEU A 126 -10.30 13.78 -29.68
CA LEU A 126 -10.13 13.51 -28.25
C LEU A 126 -10.11 14.80 -27.41
N LEU A 127 -9.46 15.86 -27.89
CA LEU A 127 -9.41 17.16 -27.19
C LEU A 127 -10.77 17.87 -27.16
N ASN A 128 -11.65 17.60 -28.13
CA ASN A 128 -13.01 18.13 -28.16
C ASN A 128 -13.97 17.34 -27.26
N GLN A 129 -13.56 16.18 -26.73
CA GLN A 129 -14.39 15.39 -25.84
C GLN A 129 -14.45 15.98 -24.43
N SER A 130 -15.57 15.70 -23.77
CA SER A 130 -15.70 15.87 -22.32
C SER A 130 -14.81 14.85 -21.57
N LEU A 131 -14.52 15.08 -20.28
CA LEU A 131 -13.74 14.14 -19.47
C LEU A 131 -14.35 12.73 -19.52
N LEU A 132 -15.66 12.64 -19.31
CA LEU A 132 -16.37 11.35 -19.37
C LEU A 132 -16.36 10.74 -20.77
N GLY A 133 -16.37 11.57 -21.82
CA GLY A 133 -16.21 11.12 -23.20
C GLY A 133 -14.87 10.45 -23.43
N VAL A 134 -13.77 11.12 -23.03
CA VAL A 134 -12.40 10.56 -23.09
C VAL A 134 -12.32 9.24 -22.31
N MET A 135 -12.81 9.24 -21.06
CA MET A 135 -12.80 8.05 -20.22
C MET A 135 -13.58 6.88 -20.80
N HIS A 136 -14.76 7.15 -21.37
CA HIS A 136 -15.58 6.14 -22.00
C HIS A 136 -14.88 5.55 -23.23
N LEU A 137 -14.30 6.39 -24.09
CA LEU A 137 -13.57 5.94 -25.28
C LEU A 137 -12.39 5.02 -24.91
N PHE A 138 -11.55 5.43 -23.96
CA PHE A 138 -10.42 4.61 -23.52
C PHE A 138 -10.86 3.34 -22.76
N SER A 139 -11.92 3.42 -21.96
CA SER A 139 -12.43 2.23 -21.26
C SER A 139 -12.98 1.22 -22.25
N GLN A 140 -13.72 1.66 -23.28
CA GLN A 140 -14.27 0.79 -24.32
C GLN A 140 -13.20 -0.02 -25.04
N VAL A 141 -12.09 0.61 -25.44
CA VAL A 141 -10.99 -0.10 -26.12
C VAL A 141 -10.24 -1.05 -25.17
N MET A 142 -10.29 -0.82 -23.86
CA MET A 142 -9.66 -1.68 -22.86
C MET A 142 -10.52 -2.85 -22.37
N ILE A 143 -11.81 -2.93 -22.74
CA ILE A 143 -12.71 -4.00 -22.26
C ILE A 143 -12.12 -5.38 -22.62
N ASN A 144 -11.87 -6.20 -21.59
CA ASN A 144 -11.32 -7.56 -21.69
C ASN A 144 -9.90 -7.63 -22.31
N ASN A 145 -9.18 -6.51 -22.40
CA ASN A 145 -7.83 -6.46 -22.96
C ASN A 145 -6.80 -6.05 -21.89
N SER A 146 -5.62 -6.66 -21.95
CA SER A 146 -4.46 -6.23 -21.16
C SER A 146 -3.71 -5.06 -21.80
N CYS A 147 -3.76 -4.97 -23.13
CA CYS A 147 -3.14 -3.92 -23.95
C CYS A 147 -3.94 -3.67 -25.23
N VAL A 148 -3.72 -2.51 -25.85
CA VAL A 148 -4.33 -2.11 -27.13
C VAL A 148 -3.24 -1.60 -28.07
N TYR A 149 -3.32 -2.07 -29.32
CA TYR A 149 -2.41 -1.70 -30.40
C TYR A 149 -3.12 -0.77 -31.37
N PHE A 150 -2.63 0.46 -31.45
CA PHE A 150 -3.08 1.48 -32.38
C PHE A 150 -2.14 1.50 -33.60
N MET A 151 -2.59 0.93 -34.71
CA MET A 151 -1.82 0.79 -35.94
C MET A 151 -1.85 2.08 -36.75
N MET A 152 -0.73 2.79 -36.84
CA MET A 152 -0.62 4.08 -37.51
C MET A 152 -0.32 3.91 -39.00
N TYR A 153 -1.14 4.54 -39.85
CA TYR A 153 -1.03 4.51 -41.32
C TYR A 153 -0.51 5.84 -41.92
N GLU A 154 -0.20 6.81 -41.07
CA GLU A 154 0.53 8.02 -41.42
C GLU A 154 2.01 7.86 -41.05
N GLN A 155 2.92 8.63 -41.65
CA GLN A 155 4.33 8.58 -41.26
C GLN A 155 4.58 9.43 -40.01
N THR A 156 4.54 8.80 -38.84
CA THR A 156 4.91 9.42 -37.55
C THR A 156 5.89 8.56 -36.77
N ASP A 157 6.33 9.03 -35.61
CA ASP A 157 7.19 8.24 -34.73
C ASP A 157 6.33 7.30 -33.88
N ASP A 158 6.79 6.05 -33.70
CA ASP A 158 6.19 5.11 -32.76
C ASP A 158 6.29 5.61 -31.31
N PHE A 159 5.24 5.39 -30.53
CA PHE A 159 5.20 5.80 -29.13
C PHE A 159 4.27 4.90 -28.31
N HIS A 160 4.46 4.84 -27.00
CA HIS A 160 3.67 3.92 -26.18
C HIS A 160 3.64 4.28 -24.69
N SER A 161 2.60 3.80 -24.01
CA SER A 161 2.53 3.65 -22.55
C SER A 161 2.81 2.19 -22.15
N ALA A 162 2.44 1.77 -20.94
CA ALA A 162 2.56 0.37 -20.54
C ALA A 162 1.53 -0.55 -21.20
N THR A 163 0.44 0.01 -21.74
CA THR A 163 -0.69 -0.77 -22.27
C THR A 163 -1.22 -0.26 -23.61
N PHE A 164 -0.97 1.00 -23.97
CA PHE A 164 -1.33 1.56 -25.27
C PHE A 164 -0.09 1.70 -26.14
N TYR A 165 -0.09 0.99 -27.27
CA TYR A 165 1.02 0.95 -28.22
C TYR A 165 0.59 1.59 -29.53
N PHE A 166 1.20 2.69 -29.93
CA PHE A 166 0.96 3.36 -31.21
C PHE A 166 2.14 3.04 -32.13
N LEU A 167 1.90 2.17 -33.11
CA LEU A 167 2.95 1.50 -33.91
C LEU A 167 2.60 1.45 -35.39
N HIS A 168 3.62 1.43 -36.26
CA HIS A 168 3.45 1.15 -37.70
C HIS A 168 3.40 -0.35 -38.02
N GLU A 169 4.14 -1.16 -37.27
CA GLU A 169 4.24 -2.60 -37.45
C GLU A 169 4.22 -3.32 -36.09
N ILE A 170 3.51 -4.44 -36.01
CA ILE A 170 3.51 -5.31 -34.81
C ILE A 170 4.62 -6.34 -35.02
N ASN A 171 5.83 -6.00 -34.60
CA ASN A 171 6.99 -6.88 -34.77
C ASN A 171 7.08 -7.98 -33.70
N ASP A 172 6.74 -7.65 -32.45
CA ASP A 172 6.54 -8.60 -31.36
C ASP A 172 5.38 -8.10 -30.49
N ILE A 173 4.44 -8.99 -30.13
CA ILE A 173 3.40 -8.66 -29.15
C ILE A 173 4.12 -8.48 -27.82
N ASN A 174 4.34 -7.23 -27.43
CA ASN A 174 4.83 -6.93 -26.10
C ASN A 174 3.76 -7.38 -25.11
N GLU A 175 4.00 -8.47 -24.38
CA GLU A 175 3.19 -8.80 -23.23
C GLU A 175 3.21 -7.60 -22.29
N SER A 176 2.03 -7.10 -21.92
CA SER A 176 1.94 -5.97 -21.00
C SER A 176 2.69 -6.33 -19.71
N SER A 177 3.70 -5.54 -19.35
CA SER A 177 4.41 -5.72 -18.09
C SER A 177 3.54 -5.42 -16.85
N CYS A 178 2.33 -4.90 -17.08
CA CYS A 178 1.40 -4.44 -16.07
C CYS A 178 0.32 -5.50 -15.75
N ASP A 179 0.37 -6.08 -14.55
CA ASP A 179 -0.73 -6.89 -14.01
C ASP A 179 -1.88 -5.98 -13.53
N ARG A 180 -2.74 -5.61 -14.49
CA ARG A 180 -3.88 -4.72 -14.27
C ARG A 180 -4.80 -5.22 -13.17
N SER A 181 -5.08 -6.52 -13.17
CA SER A 181 -6.03 -7.14 -12.25
C SER A 181 -5.59 -6.97 -10.80
N ARG A 182 -4.30 -7.15 -10.53
CA ARG A 182 -3.69 -6.95 -9.22
C ARG A 182 -3.71 -5.50 -8.79
N ILE A 183 -3.41 -4.57 -9.71
CA ILE A 183 -3.39 -3.13 -9.42
C ILE A 183 -4.80 -2.61 -9.11
N LEU A 184 -5.80 -2.97 -9.92
CA LEU A 184 -7.20 -2.60 -9.68
C LEU A 184 -7.72 -3.19 -8.37
N LYS A 185 -7.36 -4.43 -8.05
CA LYS A 185 -7.71 -5.04 -6.75
C LYS A 185 -7.09 -4.26 -5.58
N LYS A 186 -5.78 -4.00 -5.63
CA LYS A 186 -5.09 -3.19 -4.62
C LYS A 186 -5.75 -1.83 -4.43
N ARG A 187 -6.14 -1.14 -5.52
CA ARG A 187 -6.86 0.13 -5.45
C ARG A 187 -8.16 -0.03 -4.66
N ASN A 188 -8.96 -1.03 -5.00
CA ASN A 188 -10.26 -1.24 -4.33
C ASN A 188 -10.10 -1.59 -2.84
N ASP A 189 -8.96 -2.15 -2.43
CA ASP A 189 -8.67 -2.45 -1.03
C ASP A 189 -8.36 -1.19 -0.20
N VAL A 190 -7.82 -0.12 -0.81
CA VAL A 190 -7.33 1.08 -0.09
C VAL A 190 -8.00 2.40 -0.48
N CYS A 191 -8.77 2.42 -1.56
CA CYS A 191 -9.43 3.60 -2.14
C CYS A 191 -10.89 3.30 -2.46
N ASN A 192 -11.75 4.30 -2.30
CA ASN A 192 -13.16 4.25 -2.70
C ASN A 192 -13.41 5.12 -3.93
N PHE A 193 -13.18 4.56 -5.11
CA PHE A 193 -13.50 5.22 -6.38
C PHE A 193 -14.91 4.85 -6.84
N LEU A 194 -15.85 5.80 -6.76
CA LEU A 194 -17.28 5.52 -6.95
C LEU A 194 -17.65 5.09 -8.38
N ASN A 195 -16.83 5.46 -9.37
CA ASN A 195 -17.04 5.08 -10.76
C ASN A 195 -16.17 3.88 -11.20
N ALA A 196 -15.62 3.11 -10.26
CA ALA A 196 -14.73 1.98 -10.54
C ALA A 196 -15.35 0.96 -11.50
N SER A 197 -16.65 0.67 -11.39
CA SER A 197 -17.33 -0.29 -12.28
C SER A 197 -17.54 0.21 -13.71
N GLN A 198 -17.38 1.50 -13.95
CA GLN A 198 -17.56 2.13 -15.26
C GLN A 198 -16.22 2.33 -15.97
N TYR A 199 -15.15 2.53 -15.20
CA TYR A 199 -13.85 2.96 -15.72
C TYR A 199 -12.71 2.18 -15.04
N ASP A 200 -12.30 1.08 -15.66
CA ASP A 200 -11.17 0.23 -15.23
C ASP A 200 -9.86 0.64 -15.89
N LEU A 201 -9.57 1.95 -15.83
CA LEU A 201 -8.36 2.56 -16.36
C LEU A 201 -7.31 2.74 -15.25
N LEU A 202 -6.05 2.70 -15.65
CA LEU A 202 -4.88 2.81 -14.78
C LEU A 202 -4.07 4.07 -15.11
N PRO A 203 -3.30 4.61 -14.15
CA PRO A 203 -2.27 5.62 -14.46
C PRO A 203 -1.28 5.15 -15.54
N GLU A 204 -0.90 3.87 -15.54
CA GLU A 204 -0.01 3.24 -16.52
C GLU A 204 -0.57 3.21 -17.95
N ASP A 205 -1.89 3.34 -18.10
CA ASP A 205 -2.51 3.42 -19.42
C ASP A 205 -2.10 4.71 -20.13
N PHE A 206 -1.92 5.78 -19.37
CA PHE A 206 -1.73 7.12 -19.90
C PHE A 206 -0.29 7.61 -19.77
N HIS A 207 0.49 7.12 -18.79
CA HIS A 207 1.88 7.51 -18.64
C HIS A 207 2.73 7.04 -19.83
N LEU A 208 3.17 7.97 -20.66
CA LEU A 208 3.94 7.69 -21.87
C LEU A 208 5.40 7.35 -21.53
N ILE A 209 5.82 6.14 -21.88
CA ILE A 209 7.22 5.68 -21.77
C ILE A 209 8.03 6.28 -22.92
N THR A 210 7.47 6.22 -24.12
CA THR A 210 7.98 6.89 -25.32
C THR A 210 6.92 7.88 -25.77
N ARG A 211 7.31 9.11 -26.09
CA ARG A 211 6.40 10.21 -26.41
C ARG A 211 6.22 10.37 -27.92
N SER A 212 5.02 10.81 -28.32
CA SER A 212 4.71 11.13 -29.72
C SER A 212 5.35 12.46 -30.14
N SER A 213 5.51 12.66 -31.45
CA SER A 213 5.76 13.98 -32.02
C SER A 213 4.56 14.94 -31.82
N ASN A 214 3.34 14.41 -31.66
CA ASN A 214 2.14 15.20 -31.38
C ASN A 214 2.07 15.64 -29.90
N GLN A 215 2.46 16.89 -29.63
CA GLN A 215 2.48 17.46 -28.27
C GLN A 215 1.10 17.60 -27.63
N ALA A 216 0.05 17.77 -28.43
CA ALA A 216 -1.30 17.96 -27.89
C ALA A 216 -1.86 16.62 -27.36
N LEU A 217 -1.57 15.51 -28.05
CA LEU A 217 -1.88 14.17 -27.55
C LEU A 217 -1.06 13.84 -26.30
N ASN A 218 0.24 14.13 -26.30
CA ASN A 218 1.09 13.97 -25.14
C ASN A 218 0.51 14.70 -23.91
N GLY A 219 0.07 15.96 -24.07
CA GLY A 219 -0.56 16.72 -22.99
C GLY A 219 -1.88 16.13 -22.49
N LEU A 220 -2.70 15.55 -23.36
CA LEU A 220 -3.91 14.82 -22.95
C LEU A 220 -3.56 13.57 -22.13
N MET A 221 -2.58 12.79 -22.58
CA MET A 221 -2.12 11.58 -21.90
C MET A 221 -1.56 11.90 -20.51
N ASP A 222 -0.67 12.89 -20.39
CA ASP A 222 -0.12 13.35 -19.10
C ASP A 222 -1.23 13.80 -18.13
N LYS A 223 -2.22 14.52 -18.65
CA LYS A 223 -3.37 14.99 -17.86
C LYS A 223 -4.21 13.83 -17.34
N MET A 224 -4.46 12.81 -18.15
CA MET A 224 -5.18 11.60 -17.74
C MET A 224 -4.36 10.79 -16.72
N ALA A 225 -3.05 10.65 -16.92
CA ALA A 225 -2.15 9.99 -15.98
C ALA A 225 -2.18 10.67 -14.60
N ASN A 226 -2.18 12.00 -14.56
CA ASN A 226 -2.33 12.79 -13.34
C ASN A 226 -3.65 12.54 -12.62
N ILE A 227 -4.77 12.62 -13.35
CA ILE A 227 -6.11 12.40 -12.80
C ILE A 227 -6.21 11.01 -12.17
N PHE A 228 -5.77 9.98 -12.88
CA PHE A 228 -5.82 8.62 -12.36
C PHE A 228 -4.84 8.41 -11.20
N SER A 229 -3.64 8.99 -11.24
CA SER A 229 -2.70 8.91 -10.11
C SER A 229 -3.32 9.49 -8.83
N LEU A 230 -3.98 10.65 -8.94
CA LEU A 230 -4.71 11.27 -7.84
C LEU A 230 -5.85 10.39 -7.32
N ILE A 231 -6.64 9.78 -8.21
CA ILE A 231 -7.71 8.84 -7.85
C ILE A 231 -7.15 7.67 -7.03
N PHE A 232 -6.04 7.09 -7.48
CA PHE A 232 -5.39 5.96 -6.82
C PHE A 232 -4.66 6.34 -5.52
N ILE A 233 -4.42 7.63 -5.28
CA ILE A 233 -3.88 8.14 -4.01
C ILE A 233 -4.99 8.52 -3.03
N SER A 234 -6.13 8.99 -3.52
CA SER A 234 -7.24 9.51 -2.72
C SER A 234 -7.97 8.46 -1.88
N ASP A 235 -8.62 8.88 -0.80
CA ASP A 235 -9.51 8.02 -0.03
C ASP A 235 -10.83 7.81 -0.76
N ILE A 236 -11.41 8.91 -1.27
CA ILE A 236 -12.67 8.90 -2.00
C ILE A 236 -12.50 9.74 -3.26
N SER A 237 -12.96 9.20 -4.38
CA SER A 237 -13.00 9.94 -5.64
C SER A 237 -14.23 9.60 -6.47
N SER A 238 -14.68 10.56 -7.27
CA SER A 238 -15.79 10.36 -8.21
C SER A 238 -15.78 11.38 -9.33
N PHE A 239 -16.29 10.98 -10.48
CA PHE A 239 -16.60 11.87 -11.58
C PHE A 239 -18.05 12.36 -11.51
N GLU A 240 -18.24 13.67 -11.56
CA GLU A 240 -19.56 14.29 -11.59
C GLU A 240 -20.04 14.45 -13.04
N ARG A 241 -21.15 13.79 -13.39
CA ARG A 241 -21.66 13.73 -14.78
C ARG A 241 -22.00 15.10 -15.36
N ASP A 242 -22.69 15.91 -14.57
CA ASP A 242 -23.29 17.15 -15.09
C ASP A 242 -22.30 18.31 -15.13
N THR A 243 -21.28 18.29 -14.27
CA THR A 243 -20.41 19.45 -14.02
C THR A 243 -19.02 19.29 -14.61
N GLN A 244 -18.65 18.12 -15.15
CA GLN A 244 -17.28 17.81 -15.62
C GLN A 244 -16.21 18.03 -14.54
N LYS A 245 -16.62 17.83 -13.28
CA LYS A 245 -15.76 17.94 -12.11
C LYS A 245 -15.35 16.59 -11.59
N ILE A 246 -14.19 16.58 -10.95
CA ILE A 246 -13.64 15.41 -10.25
C ILE A 246 -13.67 15.75 -8.76
N ARG A 247 -14.51 15.06 -8.01
CA ARG A 247 -14.51 15.16 -6.55
C ARG A 247 -13.41 14.26 -6.02
N ILE A 248 -12.51 14.82 -5.23
CA ILE A 248 -11.40 14.08 -4.61
C ILE A 248 -11.33 14.45 -3.13
N LYS A 249 -11.24 13.42 -2.28
CA LYS A 249 -11.04 13.56 -0.85
C LYS A 249 -9.83 12.77 -0.39
N VAL A 250 -8.95 13.43 0.36
CA VAL A 250 -7.77 12.85 1.00
C VAL A 250 -7.86 13.11 2.50
N ASN A 251 -7.84 12.04 3.28
CA ASN A 251 -7.79 12.05 4.74
C ASN A 251 -6.35 11.76 5.18
N GLY A 252 -5.56 12.82 5.33
CA GLY A 252 -4.22 12.75 5.91
C GLY A 252 -4.20 13.30 7.34
N TYR A 253 -3.15 14.07 7.68
CA TYR A 253 -3.11 14.87 8.91
C TYR A 253 -4.24 15.89 8.97
N LYS A 254 -4.67 16.38 7.81
CA LYS A 254 -5.93 17.10 7.64
C LYS A 254 -6.75 16.48 6.51
N SER A 255 -8.06 16.61 6.60
CA SER A 255 -8.99 16.24 5.53
C SER A 255 -8.99 17.35 4.48
N ILE A 256 -8.65 17.00 3.24
CA ILE A 256 -8.72 17.89 2.07
C ILE A 256 -9.79 17.34 1.14
N GLU A 257 -10.75 18.18 0.75
CA GLU A 257 -11.75 17.86 -0.26
C GLU A 257 -11.71 18.93 -1.36
N ASN A 258 -11.52 18.50 -2.60
CA ASN A 258 -11.52 19.38 -3.76
C ASN A 258 -12.53 18.92 -4.81
N GLU A 259 -13.11 19.89 -5.50
CA GLU A 259 -13.80 19.70 -6.77
C GLU A 259 -12.90 20.25 -7.88
N LEU A 260 -12.23 19.35 -8.60
CA LEU A 260 -11.29 19.70 -9.64
C LEU A 260 -12.02 19.88 -10.96
N ILE A 261 -11.87 21.04 -11.59
CA ILE A 261 -12.46 21.33 -12.90
C ILE A 261 -11.55 20.76 -13.98
N TYR A 262 -12.05 19.85 -14.82
CA TYR A 262 -11.23 19.18 -15.84
C TYR A 262 -10.41 20.14 -16.70
N SER A 263 -10.97 21.28 -17.13
CA SER A 263 -10.26 22.27 -17.96
C SER A 263 -9.09 22.96 -17.26
N GLU A 264 -9.07 22.99 -15.92
CA GLU A 264 -8.05 23.67 -15.13
C GLU A 264 -6.88 22.75 -14.70
N ILE A 265 -7.03 21.44 -14.92
CA ILE A 265 -5.98 20.47 -14.61
C ILE A 265 -4.87 20.61 -15.65
N SER A 266 -3.71 21.10 -15.23
CA SER A 266 -2.52 21.15 -16.07
C SER A 266 -1.91 19.76 -16.27
N PRO A 267 -1.32 19.47 -17.45
CA PRO A 267 -0.40 18.34 -17.58
C PRO A 267 0.87 18.52 -16.69
N ASP A 268 1.20 19.75 -16.31
CA ASP A 268 2.32 20.05 -15.41
C ASP A 268 2.09 19.41 -14.04
N GLY A 269 2.90 18.41 -13.69
CA GLY A 269 2.76 17.64 -12.45
C GLY A 269 2.72 16.14 -12.65
N GLU A 270 2.62 15.67 -13.92
CA GLU A 270 2.57 14.24 -14.31
C GLU A 270 3.54 13.41 -13.47
N LYS A 271 4.79 13.86 -13.44
CA LYS A 271 5.88 13.13 -12.81
C LYS A 271 5.68 12.95 -11.31
N GLU A 272 5.25 13.97 -10.56
CA GLU A 272 5.20 13.86 -9.10
C GLU A 272 4.06 12.95 -8.62
N TYR A 273 2.88 13.06 -9.23
CA TYR A 273 1.75 12.21 -8.85
C TYR A 273 1.91 10.77 -9.34
N PHE A 274 2.36 10.60 -10.58
CA PHE A 274 2.64 9.26 -11.12
C PHE A 274 3.77 8.57 -10.34
N ASP A 275 4.87 9.26 -10.02
CA ASP A 275 5.97 8.69 -9.25
C ASP A 275 5.52 8.31 -7.82
N LEU A 276 4.70 9.14 -7.18
CA LEU A 276 4.12 8.83 -5.86
C LEU A 276 3.20 7.61 -5.93
N TYR A 277 2.28 7.59 -6.90
CA TYR A 277 1.40 6.46 -7.17
C TYR A 277 2.21 5.17 -7.37
N SER A 278 3.18 5.20 -8.28
CA SER A 278 4.04 4.07 -8.61
C SER A 278 4.76 3.57 -7.35
N TRP A 279 5.32 4.45 -6.53
CA TRP A 279 5.99 4.08 -5.28
C TRP A 279 5.04 3.42 -4.26
N VAL A 280 3.80 3.91 -4.14
CA VAL A 280 2.79 3.34 -3.23
C VAL A 280 2.36 1.94 -3.68
N TYR A 281 2.11 1.74 -4.97
CA TYR A 281 1.54 0.49 -5.51
C TYR A 281 2.59 -0.59 -5.83
N ASN A 282 3.87 -0.23 -5.80
CA ASN A 282 4.99 -1.15 -5.88
C ASN A 282 5.06 -2.09 -4.65
N GLU A 283 6.14 -2.87 -4.51
CA GLU A 283 6.36 -3.82 -3.42
C GLU A 283 6.25 -3.21 -2.01
N GLY A 284 5.91 -4.03 -1.01
CA GLY A 284 5.73 -3.62 0.39
C GLY A 284 4.26 -3.49 0.82
N ASN A 285 4.04 -3.05 2.06
CA ASN A 285 2.69 -2.88 2.60
C ASN A 285 2.04 -1.61 2.04
N ILE A 286 1.05 -1.80 1.16
CA ILE A 286 0.31 -0.71 0.54
C ILE A 286 -0.40 0.18 1.57
N ASN A 287 -0.95 -0.40 2.65
CA ASN A 287 -1.70 0.35 3.66
C ASN A 287 -0.82 1.39 4.37
N ASP A 288 0.40 1.01 4.73
CA ASP A 288 1.34 1.92 5.39
C ASP A 288 1.80 3.01 4.42
N LYS A 289 2.14 2.62 3.18
CA LYS A 289 2.61 3.53 2.14
C LYS A 289 1.55 4.55 1.74
N ILE A 290 0.31 4.12 1.47
CA ILE A 290 -0.79 5.00 1.08
C ILE A 290 -1.19 5.93 2.23
N GLY A 291 -1.22 5.43 3.46
CA GLY A 291 -1.50 6.23 4.65
C GLY A 291 -0.46 7.34 4.85
N LEU A 292 0.83 7.00 4.74
CA LEU A 292 1.92 7.98 4.81
C LEU A 292 1.88 8.96 3.63
N ALA A 293 1.61 8.48 2.41
CA ALA A 293 1.47 9.35 1.24
C ALA A 293 0.37 10.39 1.45
N ARG A 294 -0.83 10.00 1.90
CA ARG A 294 -1.95 10.90 2.21
C ARG A 294 -1.61 11.89 3.32
N ASN A 295 -0.95 11.44 4.39
CA ASN A 295 -0.50 12.28 5.49
C ASN A 295 0.46 13.39 4.99
N ILE A 296 1.53 13.01 4.31
CA ILE A 296 2.52 13.96 3.83
C ILE A 296 1.95 14.87 2.74
N LEU A 297 1.15 14.32 1.81
CA LEU A 297 0.43 15.09 0.80
C LEU A 297 -0.44 16.16 1.44
N SER A 298 -1.21 15.82 2.48
CA SER A 298 -2.07 16.78 3.17
C SER A 298 -1.30 17.94 3.81
N ILE A 299 -0.01 17.77 4.15
CA ILE A 299 0.84 18.85 4.68
C ILE A 299 1.42 19.72 3.57
N HIS A 300 1.86 19.10 2.47
CA HIS A 300 2.68 19.76 1.45
C HIS A 300 1.88 20.48 0.36
N VAL A 301 0.57 20.27 0.34
CA VAL A 301 -0.35 20.93 -0.59
C VAL A 301 -0.69 22.34 -0.10
N PRO A 302 -0.32 23.40 -0.84
CA PRO A 302 -0.65 24.78 -0.49
C PRO A 302 -2.15 25.04 -0.69
N ASN A 303 -2.74 25.80 0.23
CA ASN A 303 -4.16 26.22 0.18
C ASN A 303 -5.16 25.07 -0.03
N ASP A 304 -4.81 23.86 0.42
CA ASP A 304 -5.66 22.68 0.27
C ASP A 304 -6.05 22.38 -1.19
N ASN A 305 -5.22 22.76 -2.16
CA ASN A 305 -5.46 22.49 -3.58
C ASN A 305 -4.60 21.33 -4.10
N LEU A 306 -5.21 20.15 -4.26
CA LEU A 306 -4.57 18.93 -4.80
C LEU A 306 -4.07 19.05 -6.26
N LEU A 307 -4.17 20.19 -6.92
CA LEU A 307 -3.49 20.44 -8.20
C LEU A 307 -2.11 21.09 -8.02
N CYS A 308 -1.82 21.63 -6.85
CA CYS A 308 -0.60 22.37 -6.57
C CYS A 308 0.40 21.51 -5.80
N VAL A 309 1.09 20.58 -6.46
CA VAL A 309 2.16 19.82 -5.81
C VAL A 309 3.50 20.52 -5.92
N ARG A 310 4.19 20.61 -4.78
CA ARG A 310 5.60 21.04 -4.74
C ARG A 310 6.50 19.91 -5.20
N LYS A 311 7.52 20.26 -6.01
CA LYS A 311 8.57 19.32 -6.40
C LYS A 311 9.19 18.65 -5.17
N GLY A 312 9.46 17.34 -5.27
CA GLY A 312 10.07 16.56 -4.19
C GLY A 312 9.07 15.97 -3.18
N LEU A 313 7.78 15.92 -3.52
CA LEU A 313 6.76 15.29 -2.68
C LEU A 313 7.13 13.82 -2.42
N LEU A 314 7.53 13.08 -3.45
CA LEU A 314 7.97 11.70 -3.31
C LEU A 314 9.13 11.57 -2.31
N SER A 315 10.13 12.45 -2.40
CA SER A 315 11.28 12.45 -1.49
C SER A 315 10.85 12.67 -0.03
N SER A 316 9.91 13.58 0.21
CA SER A 316 9.34 13.80 1.55
C SER A 316 8.60 12.56 2.06
N VAL A 317 7.80 11.91 1.21
CA VAL A 317 7.06 10.67 1.56
C VAL A 317 8.05 9.54 1.87
N GLN A 318 9.06 9.34 1.02
CA GLN A 318 10.09 8.31 1.22
C GLN A 318 10.91 8.56 2.49
N SER A 319 11.23 9.82 2.80
CA SER A 319 11.89 10.18 4.05
C SER A 319 11.01 9.87 5.26
N ALA A 320 9.72 10.23 5.21
CA ALA A 320 8.77 9.92 6.27
C ALA A 320 8.60 8.39 6.47
N TYR A 321 8.56 7.62 5.38
CA TYR A 321 8.50 6.16 5.45
C TYR A 321 9.76 5.56 6.09
N LYS A 322 10.95 6.07 5.79
CA LYS A 322 12.19 5.65 6.46
C LYS A 322 12.17 5.94 7.96
N ILE A 323 11.64 7.09 8.37
CA ILE A 323 11.46 7.44 9.79
C ILE A 323 10.47 6.48 10.45
N TYR A 324 9.31 6.26 9.84
CA TYR A 324 8.30 5.30 10.32
C TYR A 324 8.88 3.89 10.54
N LEU A 325 9.65 3.37 9.57
CA LEU A 325 10.32 2.08 9.72
C LEU A 325 11.33 2.08 10.88
N LYS A 326 12.10 3.16 11.05
CA LYS A 326 13.08 3.30 12.14
C LYS A 326 12.38 3.34 13.50
N ASP A 327 11.33 4.14 13.64
CA ASP A 327 10.57 4.28 14.89
C ASP A 327 9.92 2.95 15.29
N ASN A 328 9.38 2.18 14.34
CA ASN A 328 8.84 0.85 14.61
C ASN A 328 9.91 -0.13 15.11
N VAL A 329 11.12 -0.10 14.54
CA VAL A 329 12.24 -0.92 15.02
C VAL A 329 12.69 -0.48 16.41
N GLU A 330 12.77 0.83 16.67
CA GLU A 330 13.10 1.36 18.00
C GLU A 330 12.07 0.94 19.06
N GLN A 331 10.77 0.98 18.73
CA GLN A 331 9.70 0.51 19.60
C GLN A 331 9.81 -0.99 19.89
N TYR A 332 10.09 -1.82 18.88
CA TYR A 332 10.31 -3.25 19.07
C TYR A 332 11.51 -3.53 20.00
N VAL A 333 12.64 -2.84 19.79
CA VAL A 333 13.81 -2.94 20.68
C VAL A 333 13.48 -2.47 22.10
N ALA A 334 12.70 -1.40 22.25
CA ALA A 334 12.26 -0.89 23.54
C ALA A 334 11.40 -1.92 24.29
N VAL A 335 10.48 -2.61 23.60
CA VAL A 335 9.68 -3.70 24.18
C VAL A 335 10.61 -4.82 24.68
N LYS A 336 11.57 -5.26 23.85
CA LYS A 336 12.53 -6.31 24.23
C LYS A 336 13.37 -5.93 25.44
N ASN A 337 13.88 -4.70 25.47
CA ASN A 337 14.64 -4.17 26.62
C ASN A 337 13.77 -4.09 27.88
N LYS A 338 12.49 -3.69 27.76
CA LYS A 338 11.57 -3.64 28.89
C LYS A 338 11.31 -5.02 29.50
N VAL A 339 11.16 -6.06 28.67
CA VAL A 339 11.04 -7.44 29.16
C VAL A 339 12.31 -7.85 29.90
N ASN A 340 13.50 -7.59 29.34
CA ASN A 340 14.77 -7.90 30.01
C ASN A 340 14.94 -7.15 31.34
N GLU A 341 14.54 -5.88 31.42
CA GLU A 341 14.53 -5.12 32.68
C GLU A 341 13.64 -5.80 33.73
N PHE A 342 12.42 -6.23 33.35
CA PHE A 342 11.53 -6.94 34.26
C PHE A 342 12.09 -8.30 34.70
N LEU A 343 12.75 -9.04 33.80
CA LEU A 343 13.43 -10.29 34.15
C LEU A 343 14.55 -10.06 35.16
N PHE A 344 15.37 -9.01 34.95
CA PHE A 344 16.40 -8.62 35.91
C PHE A 344 15.80 -8.17 37.25
N GLU A 345 14.69 -7.44 37.25
CA GLU A 345 13.99 -7.06 38.47
C GLU A 345 13.45 -8.28 39.23
N LEU A 346 12.88 -9.27 38.53
CA LEU A 346 12.44 -10.53 39.13
C LEU A 346 13.62 -11.28 39.73
N SER A 347 14.73 -11.44 39.00
CA SER A 347 15.98 -12.04 39.50
C SER A 347 16.48 -11.34 40.78
N SER A 348 16.58 -10.01 40.75
CA SER A 348 16.98 -9.20 41.90
C SER A 348 16.02 -9.39 43.08
N LYS A 349 14.71 -9.50 42.83
CA LYS A 349 13.68 -9.75 43.85
C LYS A 349 13.85 -11.13 44.48
N ILE A 350 14.16 -12.18 43.72
CA ILE A 350 14.46 -13.52 44.25
C ILE A 350 15.64 -13.44 45.23
N MET A 351 16.74 -12.79 44.82
CA MET A 351 17.93 -12.67 45.68
C MET A 351 17.67 -11.86 46.95
N LYS A 352 16.96 -10.73 46.83
CA LYS A 352 16.55 -9.91 47.98
C LYS A 352 15.68 -10.67 48.97
N LYS A 353 14.86 -11.63 48.52
CA LYS A 353 14.06 -12.48 49.43
C LYS A 353 14.95 -13.43 50.23
N ALA A 354 15.97 -14.01 49.61
CA ALA A 354 16.96 -14.81 50.33
C ALA A 354 17.78 -13.95 51.31
N ASP A 355 18.19 -12.74 50.92
CA ASP A 355 18.92 -11.82 51.82
C ASP A 355 18.07 -11.37 53.01
N THR A 356 16.79 -11.08 52.77
CA THR A 356 15.83 -10.77 53.86
C THR A 356 15.76 -11.90 54.88
N PHE A 357 15.70 -13.15 54.42
CA PHE A 357 15.72 -14.32 55.31
C PHE A 357 17.01 -14.37 56.15
N VAL A 358 18.16 -14.16 55.51
CA VAL A 358 19.46 -14.14 56.20
C VAL A 358 19.53 -13.01 57.23
N ASP A 359 19.00 -11.84 56.93
CA ASP A 359 18.97 -10.73 57.87
C ASP A 359 18.02 -10.97 59.04
N THR A 360 16.89 -11.64 58.81
CA THR A 360 16.01 -12.13 59.88
C THR A 360 16.73 -13.11 60.80
N PHE A 361 17.50 -14.05 60.24
CA PHE A 361 18.38 -14.93 61.01
C PHE A 361 19.40 -14.13 61.84
N LYS A 362 20.14 -13.19 61.23
CA LYS A 362 21.16 -12.38 61.95
C LYS A 362 20.56 -11.62 63.12
N LYS A 363 19.37 -11.02 62.94
CA LYS A 363 18.66 -10.31 64.02
C LYS A 363 18.30 -11.25 65.16
N ASN A 364 17.80 -12.44 64.85
CA ASN A 364 17.50 -13.44 65.87
C ASN A 364 18.77 -13.92 66.60
N PHE A 365 19.85 -14.19 65.85
CA PHE A 365 21.16 -14.56 66.40
C PHE A 365 21.73 -13.50 67.34
N ILE A 366 21.71 -12.22 66.96
CA ILE A 366 22.16 -11.12 67.82
C ILE A 366 21.29 -11.03 69.08
N GLY A 367 19.98 -11.24 68.94
CA GLY A 367 19.06 -11.30 70.08
C GLY A 367 19.44 -12.38 71.08
N LEU A 368 19.68 -13.61 70.60
CA LEU A 368 20.15 -14.73 71.42
C LEU A 368 21.51 -14.41 72.06
N PHE A 369 22.48 -13.97 71.27
CA PHE A 369 23.83 -13.65 71.76
C PHE A 369 23.82 -12.56 72.83
N THR A 370 23.02 -11.51 72.64
CA THR A 370 22.89 -10.41 73.61
C THR A 370 22.27 -10.90 74.91
N PHE A 371 21.25 -11.77 74.84
CA PHE A 371 20.66 -12.39 76.02
C PHE A 371 21.70 -13.19 76.81
N PHE A 372 22.44 -14.11 76.16
CA PHE A 372 23.49 -14.89 76.82
C PHE A 372 24.61 -14.02 77.39
N LEU A 373 25.02 -12.97 76.69
CA LEU A 373 26.03 -12.04 77.16
C LEU A 373 25.57 -11.31 78.43
N ILE A 374 24.32 -10.89 78.51
CA ILE A 374 23.74 -10.28 79.72
C ILE A 374 23.71 -11.29 80.88
N VAL A 375 23.27 -12.52 80.63
CA VAL A 375 23.22 -13.59 81.65
C VAL A 375 24.63 -13.93 82.16
N PHE A 376 25.60 -14.05 81.26
CA PHE A 376 27.00 -14.32 81.61
C PHE A 376 27.65 -13.17 82.39
N LEU A 377 27.46 -11.92 81.95
CA LEU A 377 27.95 -10.75 82.69
C LEU A 377 27.37 -10.67 84.11
N ARG A 378 26.07 -10.97 84.25
CA ARG A 378 25.41 -11.07 85.56
C ARG A 378 26.04 -12.15 86.43
N SER A 379 26.42 -13.28 85.84
CA SER A 379 27.10 -14.38 86.55
C SER A 379 28.47 -14.01 87.10
N ILE A 380 29.21 -13.13 86.43
CA ILE A 380 30.53 -12.67 86.90
C ILE A 380 30.38 -11.58 87.96
N LEU A 381 29.46 -10.63 87.75
CA LEU A 381 29.32 -9.44 88.61
C LEU A 381 28.67 -9.72 89.96
N ILE A 382 27.80 -10.72 90.04
CA ILE A 382 27.09 -11.08 91.28
C ILE A 382 27.84 -12.24 91.95
N SER A 383 28.85 -11.93 92.76
CA SER A 383 29.54 -12.88 93.63
C SER A 383 28.66 -13.25 94.84
N SER A 384 27.57 -13.98 94.62
CA SER A 384 26.73 -14.54 95.69
C SER A 384 26.54 -16.04 95.47
N ASP A 385 26.47 -16.83 96.55
CA ASP A 385 26.24 -18.30 96.55
C ASP A 385 24.91 -18.75 95.87
N ASN A 386 24.14 -17.84 95.28
CA ASN A 386 22.94 -18.17 94.53
C ASN A 386 23.27 -18.47 93.06
N PRO A 387 22.82 -19.61 92.51
CA PRO A 387 23.01 -19.97 91.12
C PRO A 387 22.31 -18.97 90.20
N VAL A 388 23.01 -18.50 89.17
CA VAL A 388 22.50 -17.50 88.21
C VAL A 388 21.39 -18.07 87.34
N PHE A 389 21.45 -19.38 87.06
CA PHE A 389 20.39 -20.16 86.44
C PHE A 389 19.54 -20.83 87.51
N THR A 390 18.49 -20.13 87.96
CA THR A 390 17.45 -20.75 88.79
C THR A 390 16.46 -21.52 87.91
N LYS A 391 15.62 -22.35 88.52
CA LYS A 391 14.56 -23.09 87.82
C LYS A 391 13.67 -22.15 87.00
N GLU A 392 13.32 -21.00 87.55
CA GLU A 392 12.46 -20.00 86.90
C GLU A 392 13.12 -19.41 85.64
N VAL A 393 14.41 -19.07 85.71
CA VAL A 393 15.18 -18.53 84.58
C VAL A 393 15.31 -19.58 83.46
N THR A 394 15.55 -20.84 83.85
CA THR A 394 15.67 -21.97 82.92
C THR A 394 14.37 -22.20 82.12
N TYR A 395 13.20 -22.13 82.78
CA TYR A 395 11.91 -22.25 82.09
C TYR A 395 11.62 -21.07 81.14
N ILE A 396 11.97 -19.84 81.53
CA ILE A 396 11.80 -18.66 80.66
C ILE A 396 12.65 -18.79 79.39
N GLU A 397 13.89 -19.25 79.54
CA GLU A 397 14.80 -19.46 78.41
C GLU A 397 14.34 -20.58 77.48
N LEU A 398 13.79 -21.68 78.03
CA LEU A 398 13.19 -22.75 77.24
C LEU A 398 12.01 -22.24 76.40
N ILE A 399 11.13 -21.41 76.97
CA ILE A 399 10.03 -20.77 76.23
C ILE A 399 10.59 -19.86 75.13
N PHE A 400 11.63 -19.09 75.42
CA PHE A 400 12.27 -18.20 74.43
C PHE A 400 12.87 -18.98 73.25
N LEU A 401 13.57 -20.09 73.51
CA LEU A 401 14.06 -21.00 72.47
C LEU A 401 12.91 -21.60 71.65
N GLY A 402 11.81 -21.97 72.30
CA GLY A 402 10.60 -22.46 71.62
C GLY A 402 9.98 -21.42 70.69
N VAL A 403 9.86 -20.17 71.14
CA VAL A 403 9.38 -19.05 70.32
C VAL A 403 10.34 -18.79 69.14
N SER A 404 11.65 -18.86 69.37
CA SER A 404 12.64 -18.70 68.31
C SER A 404 12.58 -19.83 67.27
N LEU A 405 12.30 -21.06 67.68
CA LEU A 405 12.10 -22.19 66.77
C LEU A 405 10.83 -22.01 65.93
N LEU A 406 9.73 -21.57 66.54
CA LEU A 406 8.50 -21.22 65.80
C LEU A 406 8.76 -20.09 64.80
N TYR A 407 9.56 -19.08 65.18
CA TYR A 407 9.91 -17.98 64.30
C TYR A 407 10.76 -18.42 63.10
N LEU A 408 11.70 -19.36 63.29
CA LEU A 408 12.43 -20.02 62.20
C LEU A 408 11.46 -20.70 61.22
N LEU A 409 10.52 -21.52 61.73
CA LEU A 409 9.55 -22.23 60.89
C LEU A 409 8.67 -21.27 60.09
N MET A 410 8.17 -20.21 60.73
CA MET A 410 7.40 -19.15 60.04
C MET A 410 8.23 -18.46 58.95
N SER A 411 9.50 -18.15 59.25
CA SER A 411 10.40 -17.46 58.30
C SER A 411 10.72 -18.33 57.07
N ILE A 412 10.92 -19.64 57.26
CA ILE A 412 11.11 -20.58 56.14
C ILE A 412 9.85 -20.64 55.28
N TRP A 413 8.68 -20.74 55.93
CA TRP A 413 7.42 -20.79 55.22
C TRP A 413 7.15 -19.52 54.41
N GLU A 414 7.33 -18.34 55.00
CA GLU A 414 7.19 -17.04 54.33
C GLU A 414 8.12 -16.94 53.12
N ALA A 415 9.40 -17.30 53.27
CA ALA A 415 10.38 -17.27 52.18
C ALA A 415 9.98 -18.21 51.02
N HIS A 416 9.48 -19.40 51.31
CA HIS A 416 8.99 -20.32 50.29
C HIS A 416 7.75 -19.81 49.55
N VAL A 417 6.79 -19.22 50.28
CA VAL A 417 5.59 -18.62 49.69
C VAL A 417 5.97 -17.47 48.75
N ASP A 418 6.89 -16.62 49.17
CA ASP A 418 7.36 -15.49 48.38
C ASP A 418 8.12 -15.93 47.11
N LEU A 419 9.00 -16.92 47.21
CA LEU A 419 9.70 -17.47 46.04
C LEU A 419 8.71 -18.06 45.03
N LYS A 420 7.70 -18.81 45.50
CA LYS A 420 6.65 -19.37 44.63
C LYS A 420 5.79 -18.26 43.98
N LYS A 421 5.61 -17.13 44.65
CA LYS A 421 4.91 -15.97 44.07
C LYS A 421 5.72 -15.37 42.93
N VAL A 422 7.05 -15.25 43.08
CA VAL A 422 7.91 -14.72 42.02
C VAL A 422 7.96 -15.66 40.80
N GLU A 423 8.01 -16.98 41.00
CA GLU A 423 7.87 -17.97 39.90
C GLU A 423 6.55 -17.78 39.11
N LYS A 424 5.45 -17.44 39.80
CA LYS A 424 4.16 -17.14 39.14
C LYS A 424 4.18 -15.81 38.41
N ASP A 425 4.81 -14.78 38.99
CA ASP A 425 4.95 -13.48 38.36
C ASP A 425 5.76 -13.59 37.05
N TYR A 426 6.77 -14.46 37.01
CA TYR A 426 7.55 -14.81 35.81
C TYR A 426 6.66 -15.39 34.70
N LYS A 427 5.89 -16.44 34.99
CA LYS A 427 5.00 -17.07 33.98
C LYS A 427 3.94 -16.12 33.45
N ARG A 428 3.39 -15.28 34.33
CA ARG A 428 2.42 -14.24 33.92
C ARG A 428 3.06 -13.17 33.04
N LEU A 429 4.35 -12.91 33.21
CA LEU A 429 5.08 -11.99 32.34
C LEU A 429 5.24 -12.62 30.96
N GLU A 430 5.66 -13.88 30.88
CA GLU A 430 5.75 -14.66 29.64
C GLU A 430 4.42 -14.64 28.85
N GLU A 431 3.32 -15.02 29.50
CA GLU A 431 1.97 -15.04 28.90
C GLU A 431 1.51 -13.67 28.38
N ARG A 432 1.91 -12.56 29.03
CA ARG A 432 1.46 -11.21 28.63
C ARG A 432 2.12 -10.70 27.35
N TYR A 433 3.29 -11.22 27.02
CA TYR A 433 4.05 -10.76 25.85
C TYR A 433 3.88 -11.69 24.64
N ASP A 434 3.15 -12.80 24.78
CA ASP A 434 2.84 -13.75 23.70
C ASP A 434 2.05 -13.10 22.55
N ASP A 435 1.18 -12.13 22.85
CA ASP A 435 0.41 -11.37 21.85
C ASP A 435 1.24 -10.25 21.15
N LEU A 436 2.43 -9.92 21.68
CA LEU A 436 3.23 -8.77 21.25
C LEU A 436 4.53 -9.17 20.55
N LEU A 437 5.08 -10.34 20.86
CA LEU A 437 6.34 -10.84 20.33
C LEU A 437 6.10 -12.17 19.61
N VAL A 438 6.96 -12.47 18.64
CA VAL A 438 6.90 -13.77 17.96
C VAL A 438 7.34 -14.89 18.92
N PRO A 439 6.79 -16.11 18.81
CA PRO A 439 7.09 -17.21 19.72
C PRO A 439 8.58 -17.52 19.87
N GLU A 440 9.36 -17.36 18.80
CA GLU A 440 10.81 -17.57 18.82
C GLU A 440 11.54 -16.55 19.71
N ASP A 441 11.08 -15.29 19.72
CA ASP A 441 11.63 -14.26 20.59
C ASP A 441 11.30 -14.54 22.06
N ILE A 442 10.08 -15.01 22.35
CA ILE A 442 9.66 -15.41 23.70
C ILE A 442 10.56 -16.52 24.21
N GLN A 443 10.78 -17.58 23.43
CA GLN A 443 11.67 -18.68 23.83
C GLN A 443 13.11 -18.21 24.10
N ILE A 444 13.64 -17.31 23.27
CA ILE A 444 15.00 -16.79 23.46
C ILE A 444 15.10 -15.90 24.70
N ILE A 445 14.14 -15.01 24.92
CA ILE A 445 14.16 -14.04 26.03
C ILE A 445 13.92 -14.74 27.38
N PHE A 446 13.02 -15.72 27.41
CA PHE A 446 12.66 -16.45 28.64
C PHE A 446 13.51 -17.71 28.85
N ASN A 447 14.25 -18.20 27.84
CA ASN A 447 15.12 -19.38 27.93
C ASN A 447 14.41 -20.61 28.57
N ASP A 448 13.14 -20.83 28.20
CA ASP A 448 12.26 -21.86 28.77
C ASP A 448 12.16 -21.86 30.31
N GLY A 449 12.35 -20.71 30.96
CA GLY A 449 12.32 -20.59 32.42
C GLY A 449 13.59 -21.05 33.14
N LYS A 450 14.65 -21.43 32.42
CA LYS A 450 15.90 -21.93 33.02
C LYS A 450 16.54 -20.89 33.94
N ASP A 451 16.66 -19.65 33.48
CA ASP A 451 17.29 -18.58 34.25
C ASP A 451 16.55 -18.32 35.58
N CYS A 452 15.21 -18.31 35.54
CA CYS A 452 14.39 -18.16 36.73
C CYS A 452 14.53 -19.38 37.67
N ALA A 453 14.60 -20.59 37.11
CA ALA A 453 14.79 -21.80 37.90
C ALA A 453 16.15 -21.82 38.62
N GLU A 454 17.22 -21.41 37.94
CA GLU A 454 18.57 -21.32 38.51
C GLU A 454 18.65 -20.28 39.64
N ASP A 455 18.05 -19.11 39.45
CA ASP A 455 17.96 -18.06 40.48
C ASP A 455 17.19 -18.55 41.71
N VAL A 456 16.02 -19.16 41.51
CA VAL A 456 15.22 -19.70 42.61
C VAL A 456 15.96 -20.82 43.34
N GLU A 457 16.63 -21.72 42.62
CA GLU A 457 17.41 -22.80 43.22
C GLU A 457 18.55 -22.23 44.09
N SER A 458 19.25 -21.21 43.59
CA SER A 458 20.32 -20.53 44.32
C SER A 458 19.80 -19.87 45.61
N ALA A 459 18.64 -19.21 45.54
CA ALA A 459 17.97 -18.65 46.73
C ALA A 459 17.55 -19.74 47.73
N LYS A 460 16.95 -20.85 47.24
CA LYS A 460 16.57 -22.00 48.09
C LYS A 460 17.78 -22.59 48.80
N LYS A 461 18.88 -22.82 48.09
CA LYS A 461 20.15 -23.31 48.67
C LYS A 461 20.64 -22.39 49.79
N LYS A 462 20.60 -21.07 49.58
CA LYS A 462 20.96 -20.08 50.59
C LYS A 462 20.05 -20.15 51.83
N ILE A 463 18.72 -20.18 51.63
CA ILE A 463 17.75 -20.31 52.72
C ILE A 463 17.97 -21.59 53.53
N ILE A 464 18.18 -22.73 52.86
CA ILE A 464 18.44 -24.02 53.52
C ILE A 464 19.72 -23.97 54.34
N ALA A 465 20.81 -23.46 53.77
CA ALA A 465 22.09 -23.36 54.49
C ALA A 465 21.96 -22.53 55.78
N TYR A 466 21.34 -21.35 55.71
CA TYR A 466 21.13 -20.51 56.88
C TYR A 466 20.08 -21.08 57.86
N SER A 467 19.09 -21.83 57.38
CA SER A 467 18.14 -22.55 58.23
C SER A 467 18.83 -23.63 59.06
N ILE A 468 19.76 -24.38 58.46
CA ILE A 468 20.58 -25.38 59.17
C ILE A 468 21.45 -24.69 60.23
N ILE A 469 22.12 -23.59 59.88
CA ILE A 469 22.94 -22.82 60.83
C ILE A 469 22.08 -22.29 61.99
N TRP A 470 20.90 -21.75 61.70
CA TRP A 470 19.98 -21.25 62.72
C TRP A 470 19.52 -22.39 63.64
N PHE A 471 19.12 -23.52 63.09
CA PHE A 471 18.73 -24.69 63.87
C PHE A 471 19.86 -25.23 64.74
N LEU A 472 21.08 -25.35 64.20
CA LEU A 472 22.27 -25.75 64.98
C LEU A 472 22.58 -24.76 66.10
N THR A 473 22.38 -23.45 65.87
CA THR A 473 22.52 -22.43 66.90
C THR A 473 21.50 -22.65 68.03
N LEU A 474 20.24 -22.92 67.71
CA LEU A 474 19.21 -23.21 68.71
C LEU A 474 19.53 -24.50 69.49
N MET A 475 20.00 -25.54 68.81
CA MET A 475 20.42 -26.80 69.45
C MET A 475 21.61 -26.62 70.38
N LEU A 476 22.63 -25.85 69.97
CA LEU A 476 23.77 -25.55 70.82
C LEU A 476 23.33 -24.81 72.10
N ASN A 477 22.47 -23.79 71.95
CA ASN A 477 21.95 -23.04 73.10
C ASN A 477 21.11 -23.93 74.03
N TYR A 478 20.32 -24.85 73.47
CA TYR A 478 19.58 -25.84 74.26
C TYR A 478 20.51 -26.76 75.06
N ILE A 479 21.59 -27.26 74.44
CA ILE A 479 22.59 -28.11 75.14
C ILE A 479 23.27 -27.32 76.27
N VAL A 480 23.68 -26.08 76.00
CA VAL A 480 24.28 -25.20 77.03
C VAL A 480 23.32 -24.98 78.19
N LEU A 481 22.03 -24.75 77.90
CA LEU A 481 20.99 -24.64 78.91
C LEU A 481 20.82 -25.94 79.72
N CYS A 482 20.94 -27.11 79.09
CA CYS A 482 20.89 -28.40 79.78
C CYS A 482 22.05 -28.63 80.76
N GLU A 483 23.25 -28.15 80.44
CA GLU A 483 24.45 -28.32 81.28
C GLU A 483 24.49 -27.32 82.44
N ILE A 484 24.03 -26.08 82.22
CA ILE A 484 24.14 -24.99 83.22
C ILE A 484 22.83 -24.83 84.02
N GLY A 485 21.69 -25.22 83.44
CA GLY A 485 20.37 -25.07 84.02
C GLY A 485 20.11 -25.94 85.24
N GLN A 486 19.38 -25.41 86.20
CA GLN A 486 18.81 -26.18 87.31
C GLN A 486 17.39 -26.58 86.95
N PHE A 487 17.18 -27.85 86.61
CA PHE A 487 15.86 -28.40 86.26
C PHE A 487 15.06 -28.79 87.51
#